data_AF-A0A2S6HRM1-F1
#
_entry.id   AF-A0A2S6HRM1-F1
#
_cell.length_a   1.000
_cell.length_b   1.000
_cell.length_c   1.000
_cell.angle_alpha   90.00
_cell.angle_beta   90.00
_cell.angle_gamma   90.00
#
_symmetry.space_group_name_H-M   'P 1'
#
loop_
_entity.id
_entity.type
_entity.pdbx_description
1 polymer ?
#
loop_
_entity_poly.entity_id
_entity_poly.type
_entity_poly.pdbx_seq_one_letter_code
_entity_poly.pdbx_strand_id
1 'polypeptide(L)'
;MKTFPKPLTAREERECLERYQEGDQEARATLIERNMRLVAHVAKKYQNTDYDMEDLLSVGTIGLIKAVNTFHPDRGSRLATYAAKCVENDILS
;
A
#
# COMPACT_ATOMS: atom_id res chain seq x y z
N MET A 1 0.92 -11.88 17.28
CA MET A 1 0.07 -11.22 16.27
C MET A 1 0.72 -9.88 15.95
N LYS A 2 1.44 -9.75 14.83
CA LYS A 2 2.06 -8.46 14.46
C LYS A 2 0.93 -7.52 14.03
N THR A 3 0.47 -6.70 14.96
CA THR A 3 -0.57 -5.71 14.68
C THR A 3 0.04 -4.63 13.80
N PHE A 4 -0.41 -4.56 12.55
CA PHE A 4 0.00 -3.48 11.64
C PHE A 4 -0.33 -2.11 12.27
N PRO A 5 0.52 -1.08 12.05
CA PRO A 5 0.26 0.24 12.60
C PRO A 5 -1.07 0.80 12.09
N LYS A 6 -1.63 1.73 12.87
CA LYS A 6 -2.86 2.43 12.46
C LYS A 6 -2.60 3.20 11.17
N PRO A 7 -3.57 3.28 10.24
CA PRO A 7 -3.47 4.15 9.08
C PRO A 7 -3.17 5.59 9.48
N LEU A 8 -2.49 6.32 8.60
CA LEU A 8 -2.29 7.75 8.75
C LEU A 8 -3.63 8.49 8.60
N THR A 9 -3.74 9.62 9.27
CA THR A 9 -4.78 10.61 8.94
C THR A 9 -4.49 11.26 7.59
N ALA A 10 -5.51 11.87 6.97
CA ALA A 10 -5.32 12.56 5.68
C ALA A 10 -4.25 13.66 5.72
N ARG A 11 -4.08 14.33 6.87
CA ARG A 11 -3.04 15.35 7.07
C ARG A 11 -1.65 14.72 7.10
N GLU A 12 -1.45 13.67 7.92
CA GLU A 12 -0.17 12.98 8.03
C GLU A 12 0.22 12.27 6.72
N GLU A 13 -0.76 11.70 5.99
CA GLU A 13 -0.53 11.11 4.67
C GLU A 13 -0.01 12.15 3.68
N ARG A 14 -0.63 13.34 3.65
CA ARG A 14 -0.18 14.44 2.81
C ARG A 14 1.23 14.91 3.18
N GLU A 15 1.51 15.10 4.48
CA GLU A 15 2.85 15.50 4.96
C GLU A 15 3.92 14.46 4.57
N CYS A 16 3.61 13.16 4.68
CA CYS A 16 4.53 12.11 4.25
C CYS A 16 4.72 12.09 2.72
N LEU A 17 3.67 12.34 1.95
CA LEU A 17 3.75 12.41 0.49
C LEU A 17 4.60 13.60 0.03
N GLU A 18 4.43 14.77 0.63
CA GLU A 18 5.24 15.96 0.36
C GLU A 18 6.72 15.71 0.68
N ARG A 19 7.02 15.18 1.86
CA ARG A 19 8.40 14.80 2.24
C ARG A 19 9.00 13.77 1.28
N TYR A 20 8.22 12.78 0.87
CA TYR A 20 8.70 11.78 -0.09
C TYR A 20 9.03 12.40 -1.46
N GLN A 21 8.22 13.36 -1.92
CA GLN A 21 8.51 14.11 -3.15
C GLN A 21 9.81 14.93 -3.06
N GLU A 22 10.17 15.37 -1.85
CA GLU A 22 11.45 16.04 -1.57
C GLU A 22 12.64 15.06 -1.44
N GLY A 23 12.39 13.75 -1.56
CA GLY A 23 13.43 12.71 -1.54
C GLY A 23 13.54 11.92 -0.24
N ASP A 24 12.65 12.18 0.74
CA ASP A 24 12.66 11.51 2.04
C ASP A 24 12.23 10.02 1.93
N GLN A 25 13.21 9.13 2.08
CA GLN A 25 12.98 7.68 2.04
C GLN A 25 12.31 7.14 3.29
N GLU A 26 12.43 7.82 4.44
CA GLU A 26 11.71 7.42 5.66
C GLU A 26 10.22 7.72 5.53
N ALA A 27 9.87 8.84 4.89
CA ALA A 27 8.48 9.16 4.57
C ALA A 27 7.86 8.09 3.65
N ARG A 28 8.62 7.64 2.63
CA ARG A 28 8.23 6.51 1.79
C ARG A 28 8.01 5.22 2.59
N ALA A 29 8.94 4.87 3.46
CA ALA A 29 8.83 3.68 4.30
C ALA A 29 7.60 3.75 5.21
N THR A 30 7.32 4.93 5.77
CA THR A 30 6.13 5.20 6.59
C THR A 30 4.85 4.99 5.78
N LEU A 31 4.76 5.53 4.56
CA LEU A 31 3.59 5.34 3.68
C LEU A 31 3.34 3.85 3.40
N ILE A 32 4.39 3.07 3.15
CA ILE A 32 4.27 1.62 2.92
C ILE A 32 3.79 0.92 4.20
N GLU A 33 4.48 1.12 5.33
CA GLU A 33 4.19 0.43 6.58
C GLU A 33 2.75 0.70 7.07
N ARG A 34 2.30 1.95 6.95
CA ARG A 34 0.97 2.41 7.37
C ARG A 34 -0.16 1.88 6.49
N ASN A 35 0.15 1.37 5.30
CA ASN A 35 -0.79 0.77 4.37
C ASN A 35 -0.71 -0.77 4.33
N MET A 36 0.12 -1.43 5.14
CA MET A 36 0.20 -2.91 5.15
C MET A 36 -1.12 -3.61 5.49
N ARG A 37 -2.00 -2.97 6.27
CA ARG A 37 -3.37 -3.48 6.54
C ARG A 37 -4.20 -3.61 5.28
N LEU A 38 -3.99 -2.71 4.32
CA LEU A 38 -4.69 -2.73 3.04
C LEU A 38 -4.28 -3.96 2.23
N VAL A 39 -2.98 -4.28 2.19
CA VAL A 39 -2.45 -5.46 1.51
C VAL A 39 -3.09 -6.74 2.06
N ALA A 40 -3.08 -6.90 3.38
CA ALA A 40 -3.71 -8.06 4.02
C ALA A 40 -5.22 -8.14 3.75
N HIS A 41 -5.90 -6.99 3.70
CA HIS A 41 -7.33 -6.94 3.39
C HIS A 41 -7.64 -7.34 1.94
N VAL A 42 -6.84 -6.88 0.96
CA VAL A 42 -7.00 -7.24 -0.45
C VAL A 42 -6.63 -8.71 -0.68
N ALA A 43 -5.47 -9.16 -0.17
CA ALA A 43 -5.00 -10.53 -0.31
C ALA A 43 -5.99 -11.57 0.25
N LYS A 44 -6.69 -11.26 1.35
CA LYS A 44 -7.70 -12.15 1.94
C LYS A 44 -8.82 -12.52 0.96
N LYS A 45 -9.13 -11.67 -0.03
CA LYS A 45 -10.14 -11.98 -1.07
C LYS A 45 -9.72 -13.15 -1.96
N TYR A 46 -8.41 -13.42 -2.05
CA TYR A 46 -7.79 -14.40 -2.94
C TYR A 46 -7.28 -15.65 -2.19
N GLN A 47 -7.52 -15.77 -0.89
CA GLN A 47 -7.05 -16.89 -0.06
C GLN A 47 -7.60 -18.28 -0.45
N ASN A 48 -8.61 -18.34 -1.31
CA ASN A 48 -9.21 -19.59 -1.81
C ASN A 48 -8.70 -19.97 -3.21
N THR A 49 -7.60 -19.36 -3.66
CA THR A 49 -6.89 -19.73 -4.89
C THR A 49 -5.87 -20.82 -4.59
N ASP A 50 -5.15 -21.29 -5.61
CA ASP A 50 -4.06 -22.28 -5.44
C ASP A 50 -2.81 -21.71 -4.74
N TYR A 51 -2.78 -20.39 -4.48
CA TYR A 51 -1.70 -19.70 -3.79
C TYR A 51 -1.95 -19.63 -2.28
N ASP A 52 -0.91 -19.82 -1.49
CA ASP A 52 -0.98 -19.61 -0.06
C ASP A 52 -0.96 -18.11 0.31
N MET A 53 -1.35 -17.82 1.55
CA MET A 53 -1.51 -16.45 2.01
C MET A 53 -0.18 -15.68 2.06
N GLU A 54 0.97 -16.35 2.27
CA GLU A 54 2.27 -15.67 2.34
C GLU A 54 2.71 -15.18 0.95
N ASP A 55 2.45 -15.98 -0.08
CA ASP A 55 2.67 -15.59 -1.48
C ASP A 55 1.80 -14.39 -1.88
N LEU A 56 0.50 -14.44 -1.57
CA LEU A 56 -0.44 -13.34 -1.85
C LEU A 56 -0.03 -12.04 -1.13
N LEU A 57 0.45 -12.13 0.11
CA LEU A 57 0.95 -10.97 0.86
C LEU A 57 2.25 -10.43 0.25
N SER A 58 3.14 -11.29 -0.21
CA SER A 58 4.41 -10.91 -0.82
C SER A 58 4.17 -10.15 -2.13
N VAL A 59 3.37 -10.73 -3.03
CA VAL A 59 2.98 -10.08 -4.31
C VAL A 59 2.20 -8.80 -4.05
N GLY A 60 1.23 -8.82 -3.14
CA GLY A 60 0.47 -7.63 -2.77
C GLY A 60 1.35 -6.51 -2.19
N THR A 61 2.42 -6.85 -1.46
CA THR A 61 3.38 -5.86 -0.94
C THR A 61 4.16 -5.20 -2.07
N ILE A 62 4.51 -5.95 -3.13
CA ILE A 62 5.13 -5.39 -4.34
C ILE A 62 4.17 -4.39 -5.01
N GLY A 63 2.88 -4.74 -5.13
CA GLY A 63 1.85 -3.86 -5.65
C GLY A 63 1.69 -2.56 -4.83
N LEU A 64 1.74 -2.66 -3.50
CA LEU A 64 1.72 -1.49 -2.62
C LEU A 64 2.96 -0.60 -2.81
N ILE A 65 4.15 -1.19 -2.91
CA ILE A 65 5.40 -0.46 -3.15
C ILE A 65 5.33 0.31 -4.47
N LYS A 66 4.87 -0.35 -5.54
CA LYS A 66 4.65 0.30 -6.84
C LYS A 66 3.63 1.44 -6.71
N ALA A 67 2.55 1.25 -5.96
CA ALA A 67 1.56 2.28 -5.73
C ALA A 67 2.15 3.52 -5.07
N VAL A 68 2.90 3.36 -3.98
CA VAL A 68 3.55 4.48 -3.27
C VAL A 68 4.53 5.20 -4.19
N ASN A 69 5.32 4.47 -4.97
CA ASN A 69 6.30 5.04 -5.90
C ASN A 69 5.69 5.82 -7.08
N THR A 70 4.44 5.51 -7.44
CA THR A 70 3.79 6.05 -8.67
C THR A 70 2.55 6.89 -8.37
N PHE A 71 2.25 7.13 -7.09
CA PHE A 71 1.08 7.88 -6.69
C PHE A 71 1.25 9.38 -6.95
N HIS A 72 0.18 9.96 -7.48
CA HIS A 72 0.11 11.37 -7.88
C HIS A 72 -1.12 12.01 -7.20
N PRO A 73 -0.94 12.83 -6.15
CA PRO A 73 -2.05 13.40 -5.38
C PRO A 73 -2.93 14.37 -6.19
N ASP A 74 -2.37 14.98 -7.23
CA ASP A 74 -3.03 15.88 -8.18
C ASP A 74 -4.15 15.20 -8.99
N ARG A 75 -4.16 13.85 -9.07
CA ARG A 75 -5.20 13.09 -9.77
C ARG A 75 -6.48 12.87 -8.95
N GLY A 76 -6.57 13.46 -7.75
CA GLY A 76 -7.81 13.54 -6.96
C GLY A 76 -8.25 12.25 -6.25
N SER A 77 -7.49 11.17 -6.32
CA SER A 77 -7.73 9.93 -5.57
C SER A 77 -6.94 9.87 -4.27
N ARG A 78 -7.45 9.20 -3.22
CA ARG A 78 -6.67 8.90 -2.01
C ARG A 78 -5.61 7.83 -2.31
N LEU A 79 -4.47 7.87 -1.63
CA LEU A 79 -3.41 6.87 -1.78
C LEU A 79 -3.94 5.46 -1.54
N ALA A 80 -4.72 5.24 -0.49
CA ALA A 80 -5.31 3.93 -0.18
C ALA A 80 -6.19 3.38 -1.33
N THR A 81 -6.92 4.25 -2.04
CA THR A 81 -7.75 3.84 -3.18
C THR A 81 -6.91 3.41 -4.38
N TYR A 82 -5.85 4.17 -4.67
CA TYR A 82 -4.92 3.83 -5.75
C TYR A 82 -4.13 2.56 -5.41
N ALA A 83 -3.60 2.47 -4.19
CA ALA A 83 -2.88 1.31 -3.69
C ALA A 83 -3.71 0.04 -3.72
N ALA A 84 -4.99 0.08 -3.36
CA ALA A 84 -5.84 -1.10 -3.43
C ALA A 84 -5.90 -1.68 -4.85
N LYS A 85 -6.01 -0.83 -5.87
CA LYS A 85 -6.02 -1.26 -7.28
C LYS A 85 -4.67 -1.84 -7.70
N CYS A 86 -3.55 -1.22 -7.32
CA CYS A 86 -2.22 -1.74 -7.64
C CYS A 86 -1.96 -3.09 -6.97
N VAL A 87 -2.34 -3.26 -5.70
CA VAL A 87 -2.23 -4.52 -4.96
C VAL A 87 -3.06 -5.61 -5.64
N GLU A 88 -4.31 -5.30 -5.99
CA GLU A 88 -5.22 -6.23 -6.66
C GLU A 88 -4.69 -6.64 -8.04
N ASN A 89 -4.21 -5.68 -8.83
CA ASN A 89 -3.62 -5.93 -10.15
C ASN A 89 -2.38 -6.84 -10.07
N ASP A 90 -1.47 -6.60 -9.12
CA ASP A 90 -0.26 -7.41 -8.99
C ASP A 90 -0.58 -8.84 -8.52
N ILE A 91 -1.57 -9.03 -7.64
CA ILE A 91 -2.03 -10.36 -7.21
C ILE A 91 -2.62 -11.17 -8.39
N LEU A 92 -3.22 -10.50 -9.36
CA LEU A 92 -3.85 -11.12 -10.52
C LEU A 92 -2.92 -11.26 -11.75
N SER A 93 -1.66 -10.83 -11.63
CA SER A 93 -0.70 -10.77 -12.74
C SER A 93 0.04 -12.07 -13.02
#